data_AF-A0A0M3J1B1-F1
#
_entry.id   AF-A0A0M3J1B1-F1
#
_cell.length_a   1.000
_cell.length_b   1.000
_cell.length_c   1.000
_cell.angle_alpha   90.00
_cell.angle_beta   90.00
_cell.angle_gamma   90.00
#
_symmetry.space_group_name_H-M   'P 1'
#
loop_
_entity.id
_entity.type
_entity.pdbx_description
1 polymer ?
#
loop_
_entity_poly.entity_id
_entity_poly.type
_entity_poly.pdbx_seq_one_letter_code
_entity_poly.pdbx_strand_id
1 'polypeptide(L)'
;DDEQQYEDTAYGNEEIGPHTDGTYFEATPGIQVFHCLKPATKGGGETILVDGFAVAEQIRSQNVADFDLLTTAPIEHHYVEGGSSPSNAKIYSCCSNKPVIEIDHEGMLKQIRYNPYDRAPMRITSTDDIIRFYKAYERLSKLVNDTKNQLEISLKPGNVIFIDNFRVLHARKAFQTFDVCKCDLEKLETEPEELSIRSLFI
;
A
#
# COMPACT_ATOMS: atom_id res chain seq x y z
N ASP A 1 -18.61 -11.87 -22.67
CA ASP A 1 -18.53 -10.83 -21.63
C ASP A 1 -17.21 -10.99 -20.95
N ASP A 2 -16.24 -10.20 -21.41
CA ASP A 2 -14.89 -10.15 -20.83
C ASP A 2 -15.01 -9.48 -19.46
N GLU A 3 -14.87 -10.27 -18.39
CA GLU A 3 -14.68 -9.72 -17.05
C GLU A 3 -13.43 -8.86 -17.07
N GLN A 4 -13.60 -7.54 -16.94
CA GLN A 4 -12.51 -6.61 -16.68
C GLN A 4 -11.95 -6.94 -15.29
N GLN A 5 -10.97 -7.83 -15.27
CA GLN A 5 -10.18 -8.13 -14.09
C GLN A 5 -9.25 -6.93 -13.85
N TYR A 6 -9.67 -6.02 -12.95
CA TYR A 6 -8.80 -4.93 -12.52
C TYR A 6 -7.63 -5.52 -11.72
N GLU A 7 -6.40 -5.37 -12.24
CA GLU A 7 -5.15 -5.87 -11.62
C GLU A 7 -4.71 -5.00 -10.43
N ASP A 8 -5.63 -4.66 -9.53
CA ASP A 8 -5.31 -3.96 -8.30
C ASP A 8 -5.61 -4.88 -7.11
N THR A 9 -4.56 -5.12 -6.32
CA THR A 9 -4.59 -5.94 -5.10
C THR A 9 -5.69 -5.50 -4.11
N ALA A 10 -6.12 -4.23 -4.17
CA ALA A 10 -7.22 -3.68 -3.38
C ALA A 10 -8.56 -4.43 -3.57
N TYR A 11 -8.81 -4.99 -4.75
CA TYR A 11 -10.07 -5.67 -5.08
C TYR A 11 -10.07 -7.18 -4.73
N GLY A 12 -8.94 -7.71 -4.27
CA GLY A 12 -8.85 -9.09 -3.79
C GLY A 12 -9.32 -9.26 -2.34
N ASN A 13 -9.38 -10.51 -1.88
CA ASN A 13 -9.64 -10.88 -0.48
C ASN A 13 -8.36 -11.16 0.34
N GLU A 14 -7.20 -11.08 -0.31
CA GLU A 14 -5.89 -11.28 0.31
C GLU A 14 -5.49 -10.13 1.24
N GLU A 15 -4.49 -10.38 2.09
CA GLU A 15 -3.90 -9.34 2.92
C GLU A 15 -3.14 -8.34 2.06
N ILE A 16 -3.32 -7.06 2.38
CA ILE A 16 -2.53 -5.97 1.81
C ILE A 16 -1.74 -5.38 2.96
N GLY A 17 -0.41 -5.53 2.90
CA GLY A 17 0.51 -5.03 3.92
C GLY A 17 0.59 -3.50 3.93
N PRO A 18 1.19 -2.90 4.98
CA PRO A 18 1.22 -1.45 5.13
C PRO A 18 1.84 -0.74 3.93
N HIS A 19 1.14 0.22 3.34
CA HIS A 19 1.60 1.01 2.20
C HIS A 19 1.02 2.43 2.21
N THR A 20 1.59 3.30 1.37
CA THR A 20 1.02 4.59 0.97
C THR A 20 0.58 4.52 -0.48
N ASP A 21 -0.54 5.12 -0.84
CA ASP A 21 -1.10 5.00 -2.18
C ASP A 21 -0.50 6.00 -3.18
N GLY A 22 -0.48 5.60 -4.45
CA GLY A 22 -0.16 6.50 -5.57
C GLY A 22 1.32 6.85 -5.67
N THR A 23 2.23 6.01 -5.18
CA THR A 23 3.69 6.28 -5.19
C THR A 23 4.27 6.42 -6.59
N TYR A 24 3.56 5.92 -7.62
CA TYR A 24 3.84 6.10 -9.03
C TYR A 24 3.45 7.48 -9.60
N PHE A 25 2.87 8.38 -8.81
CA PHE A 25 2.64 9.78 -9.18
C PHE A 25 3.76 10.69 -8.64
N GLU A 26 4.14 11.70 -9.43
CA GLU A 26 5.08 12.74 -9.01
C GLU A 26 4.56 13.49 -7.76
N ALA A 27 3.28 13.87 -7.79
CA ALA A 27 2.53 14.36 -6.64
C ALA A 27 1.51 13.30 -6.23
N THR A 28 1.74 12.63 -5.11
CA THR A 28 0.78 11.63 -4.61
C THR A 28 -0.42 12.34 -3.96
N PRO A 29 -1.56 11.65 -3.80
CA PRO A 29 -2.65 12.13 -2.98
C PRO A 29 -2.19 12.43 -1.55
N GLY A 30 -2.67 13.54 -0.99
CA GLY A 30 -2.33 13.96 0.37
C GLY A 30 -3.23 13.32 1.40
N ILE A 31 -4.54 13.28 1.13
CA ILE A 31 -5.52 12.65 2.01
C ILE A 31 -6.17 11.47 1.31
N GLN A 32 -6.20 10.35 2.01
CA GLN A 32 -6.95 9.15 1.62
C GLN A 32 -8.16 8.98 2.55
N VAL A 33 -9.34 8.76 1.99
CA VAL A 33 -10.58 8.63 2.78
C VAL A 33 -11.18 7.25 2.60
N PHE A 34 -11.34 6.51 3.69
CA PHE A 34 -12.05 5.23 3.68
C PHE A 34 -13.42 5.39 4.30
N HIS A 35 -14.46 5.09 3.53
CA HIS A 35 -15.84 5.01 4.01
C HIS A 35 -16.30 3.55 4.01
N CYS A 36 -16.55 2.99 5.20
CA CYS A 36 -17.06 1.63 5.34
C CYS A 36 -18.56 1.62 5.08
N LEU A 37 -18.98 0.95 4.00
CA LEU A 37 -20.39 0.71 3.69
C LEU A 37 -20.84 -0.64 4.25
N LYS A 38 -20.04 -1.68 4.02
CA LYS A 38 -20.27 -3.05 4.51
C LYS A 38 -18.92 -3.61 4.98
N PRO A 39 -18.73 -3.96 6.26
CA PRO A 39 -17.52 -4.62 6.73
C PRO A 39 -17.51 -6.10 6.31
N ALA A 40 -16.34 -6.72 6.29
CA ALA A 40 -16.23 -8.16 6.14
C ALA A 40 -16.89 -8.87 7.33
N THR A 41 -17.63 -9.94 7.06
CA THR A 41 -18.35 -10.69 8.11
C THR A 41 -17.54 -11.82 8.70
N LYS A 42 -16.51 -12.32 8.00
CA LYS A 42 -15.61 -13.39 8.45
C LYS A 42 -14.19 -13.24 7.94
N GLY A 43 -13.27 -13.84 8.68
CA GLY A 43 -11.89 -14.04 8.25
C GLY A 43 -10.96 -12.84 8.43
N GLY A 44 -11.46 -11.68 8.89
CA GLY A 44 -10.67 -10.48 9.15
C GLY A 44 -11.24 -9.24 8.45
N GLY A 45 -10.39 -8.49 7.76
CA GLY A 45 -10.74 -7.25 7.07
C GLY A 45 -10.52 -5.99 7.91
N GLU A 46 -9.91 -6.11 9.09
CA GLU A 46 -9.50 -4.97 9.90
C GLU A 46 -8.50 -4.10 9.16
N THR A 47 -8.68 -2.79 9.28
CA THR A 47 -7.72 -1.80 8.78
C THR A 47 -6.57 -1.71 9.77
N ILE A 48 -5.34 -1.73 9.24
CA ILE A 48 -4.13 -1.48 10.00
C ILE A 48 -3.59 -0.11 9.62
N LEU A 49 -3.19 0.68 10.61
CA LEU A 49 -2.56 1.98 10.42
C LEU A 49 -1.17 1.98 11.07
N VAL A 50 -0.19 2.59 10.41
CA VAL A 50 1.18 2.72 10.90
C VAL A 50 1.64 4.15 10.75
N ASP A 51 2.15 4.75 11.82
CA ASP A 51 2.81 6.06 11.75
C ASP A 51 4.18 5.93 11.08
N GLY A 52 4.24 6.18 9.78
CA GLY A 52 5.46 6.07 9.00
C GLY A 52 6.56 7.04 9.43
N PHE A 53 6.19 8.19 10.01
CA PHE A 53 7.19 9.12 10.55
C PHE A 53 7.83 8.57 11.82
N ALA A 54 7.02 7.98 12.71
CA ALA A 54 7.57 7.32 13.89
C ALA A 54 8.49 6.15 13.52
N VAL A 55 8.16 5.38 12.48
CA VAL A 55 9.02 4.32 11.96
C VAL A 55 10.31 4.89 11.35
N ALA A 56 10.23 5.96 10.56
CA ALA A 56 11.40 6.62 9.99
C ALA A 56 12.37 7.12 11.09
N GLU A 57 11.82 7.67 12.17
CA GLU A 57 12.59 8.09 13.34
C GLU A 57 13.26 6.93 14.10
N GLN A 58 12.59 5.77 14.18
CA GLN A 58 13.20 4.56 14.70
C GLN A 58 14.40 4.12 13.85
N ILE A 59 14.29 4.18 12.52
CA ILE A 59 15.42 3.87 11.64
C ILE A 59 16.54 4.88 11.85
N ARG A 60 16.23 6.19 11.89
CA ARG A 60 17.21 7.27 12.11
C ARG A 60 18.02 7.06 13.39
N SER A 61 17.36 6.66 14.47
CA SER A 61 18.01 6.42 15.77
C SER A 61 18.77 5.10 15.85
N GLN A 62 18.33 4.05 15.15
CA GLN A 62 18.96 2.72 15.19
C GLN A 62 20.10 2.55 14.18
N ASN A 63 19.98 3.16 13.01
CA ASN A 63 20.97 3.09 11.94
C ASN A 63 20.84 4.29 10.98
N VAL A 64 21.63 5.33 11.24
CA VAL A 64 21.65 6.55 10.41
C VAL A 64 22.00 6.26 8.95
N ALA A 65 22.87 5.28 8.67
CA ALA A 65 23.23 4.94 7.30
C ALA A 65 22.06 4.34 6.50
N ASP A 66 21.19 3.56 7.16
CA ASP A 66 19.96 3.05 6.52
C ASP A 66 18.98 4.21 6.27
N PHE A 67 18.85 5.14 7.22
CA PHE A 67 18.03 6.34 7.05
C PHE A 67 18.51 7.23 5.91
N ASP A 68 19.82 7.47 5.82
CA ASP A 68 20.44 8.26 4.76
C ASP A 68 20.19 7.62 3.38
N LEU A 69 20.32 6.29 3.28
CA LEU A 69 19.99 5.58 2.04
C LEU A 69 18.51 5.71 1.66
N LEU A 70 17.61 5.53 2.63
CA LEU A 70 16.17 5.62 2.37
C LEU A 70 15.69 7.04 2.04
N THR A 71 16.47 8.07 2.40
CA THR A 71 16.18 9.48 2.11
C THR A 71 16.84 10.02 0.86
N THR A 72 17.88 9.34 0.34
CA THR A 72 18.66 9.84 -0.81
C THR A 72 18.57 8.95 -2.05
N ALA A 73 18.36 7.65 -1.89
CA ALA A 73 18.31 6.72 -3.01
C ALA A 73 16.97 6.87 -3.75
N PRO A 74 16.97 7.25 -5.05
CA PRO A 74 15.74 7.31 -5.83
C PRO A 74 15.19 5.89 -6.05
N ILE A 75 13.89 5.73 -5.86
CA ILE A 75 13.18 4.49 -6.17
C ILE A 75 12.11 4.71 -7.22
N GLU A 76 11.99 3.72 -8.10
CA GLU A 76 11.03 3.75 -9.19
C GLU A 76 9.77 2.98 -8.80
N HIS A 77 8.61 3.59 -8.99
CA HIS A 77 7.30 2.96 -8.85
C HIS A 77 6.54 3.08 -10.18
N HIS A 78 5.85 2.01 -10.59
CA HIS A 78 5.07 1.94 -11.82
C HIS A 78 3.64 1.55 -11.52
N TYR A 79 2.71 2.21 -12.19
CA TYR A 79 1.37 1.67 -12.41
C TYR A 79 1.36 0.98 -13.78
N VAL A 80 1.13 -0.33 -13.77
CA VAL A 80 1.13 -1.18 -14.96
C VAL A 80 -0.23 -1.84 -15.08
N GLU A 81 -0.82 -1.80 -16.27
CA GLU A 81 -2.07 -2.50 -16.59
C GLU A 81 -1.83 -3.31 -17.87
N GLY A 82 -2.45 -4.48 -17.99
CA GLY A 82 -2.48 -5.23 -19.25
C GLY A 82 -2.12 -6.71 -19.19
N GLY A 83 -2.17 -7.35 -18.02
CA GLY A 83 -2.52 -8.77 -17.94
C GLY A 83 -1.51 -9.78 -18.49
N SER A 84 -0.74 -10.39 -17.59
CA SER A 84 -0.10 -11.73 -17.69
C SER A 84 0.95 -12.00 -18.79
N SER A 85 0.95 -11.29 -19.92
CA SER A 85 1.97 -11.44 -20.97
C SER A 85 2.90 -10.22 -20.97
N PRO A 86 4.23 -10.41 -20.85
CA PRO A 86 5.21 -9.32 -20.95
C PRO A 86 5.09 -8.49 -22.24
N SER A 87 4.44 -9.02 -23.28
CA SER A 87 4.22 -8.32 -24.55
C SER A 87 3.16 -7.22 -24.50
N ASN A 88 2.24 -7.26 -23.53
CA ASN A 88 1.07 -6.37 -23.46
C ASN A 88 1.08 -5.46 -22.22
N ALA A 89 2.01 -5.68 -21.29
CA ALA A 89 2.18 -4.83 -20.11
C ALA A 89 2.56 -3.40 -20.54
N LYS A 90 1.74 -2.43 -20.16
CA LYS A 90 1.99 -1.01 -20.43
C LYS A 90 2.13 -0.24 -19.12
N ILE A 91 3.18 0.55 -19.01
CA ILE A 91 3.37 1.50 -17.91
C ILE A 91 2.49 2.72 -18.19
N TYR A 92 1.51 2.99 -17.33
CA TYR A 92 0.59 4.12 -17.44
C TYR A 92 1.05 5.32 -16.63
N SER A 93 1.70 5.09 -15.48
CA SER A 93 2.33 6.13 -14.67
C SER A 93 3.63 5.61 -14.09
N CYS A 94 4.62 6.50 -13.96
CA CYS A 94 5.86 6.19 -13.27
C CYS A 94 6.37 7.39 -12.49
N CYS A 95 7.02 7.11 -11.36
CA CYS A 95 7.79 8.08 -10.59
C CYS A 95 9.13 7.44 -10.24
N SER A 96 10.23 8.01 -10.71
CA SER A 96 11.59 7.42 -10.61
C SER A 96 12.59 8.24 -9.79
N ASN A 97 12.23 9.47 -9.39
CA ASN A 97 13.17 10.44 -8.82
C ASN A 97 12.85 10.80 -7.36
N LYS A 98 12.09 9.95 -6.66
CA LYS A 98 11.71 10.19 -5.26
C LYS A 98 12.29 9.10 -4.35
N PRO A 99 12.81 9.47 -3.16
CA PRO A 99 13.22 8.50 -2.16
C PRO A 99 12.01 7.86 -1.47
N VAL A 100 12.26 6.82 -0.67
CA VAL A 100 11.22 6.21 0.20
C VAL A 100 10.79 7.18 1.29
N ILE A 101 11.74 7.93 1.84
CA ILE A 101 11.51 8.91 2.91
C ILE A 101 11.92 10.28 2.36
N GLU A 102 10.95 11.15 2.10
CA GLU A 102 11.23 12.52 1.72
C GLU A 102 11.42 13.38 2.97
N ILE A 103 12.51 14.14 2.98
CA ILE A 103 12.77 15.18 3.98
C ILE A 103 12.74 16.56 3.31
N ASP A 104 12.40 17.59 4.07
CA ASP A 104 12.50 18.97 3.59
C ASP A 104 13.92 19.55 3.73
N HIS A 105 14.06 20.81 3.35
CA HIS A 105 15.33 21.56 3.43
C HIS A 105 15.87 21.76 4.86
N GLU A 106 15.04 21.60 5.89
CA GLU A 106 15.45 21.66 7.31
C GLU A 106 15.78 20.26 7.86
N GLY A 107 15.65 19.22 7.02
CA GLY A 107 15.86 17.82 7.41
C GLY A 107 14.68 17.20 8.15
N MET A 108 13.50 17.82 8.07
CA MET A 108 12.28 17.33 8.70
C MET A 108 11.56 16.35 7.78
N LEU A 109 10.94 15.31 8.36
CA LEU A 109 10.17 14.32 7.62
C LEU A 109 8.97 15.00 6.93
N LYS A 110 8.87 14.78 5.62
CA LYS A 110 7.85 15.39 4.76
C LYS A 110 6.88 14.36 4.19
N GLN A 111 7.38 13.23 3.72
CA GLN A 111 6.54 12.21 3.08
C GLN A 111 7.17 10.81 3.18
N ILE A 112 6.34 9.79 3.38
CA ILE A 112 6.69 8.39 3.16
C ILE A 112 6.09 7.94 1.82
N ARG A 113 6.92 7.32 0.97
CA ARG A 113 6.55 6.74 -0.32
C ARG A 113 6.93 5.27 -0.30
N TYR A 114 6.08 4.47 0.33
CA TYR A 114 6.32 3.05 0.51
C TYR A 114 5.11 2.28 -0.04
N ASN A 115 5.26 1.71 -1.23
CA ASN A 115 4.33 0.71 -1.73
C ASN A 115 5.10 -0.43 -2.41
N PRO A 116 5.30 -1.58 -1.73
CA PRO A 116 5.98 -2.72 -2.31
C PRO A 116 5.31 -3.28 -3.57
N TYR A 117 4.00 -3.10 -3.72
CA TYR A 117 3.21 -3.60 -4.85
C TYR A 117 3.44 -2.77 -6.12
N ASP A 118 3.65 -1.46 -5.97
CA ASP A 118 3.93 -0.54 -7.08
C ASP A 118 5.43 -0.47 -7.43
N ARG A 119 6.32 -1.06 -6.63
CA ARG A 119 7.77 -0.88 -6.73
C ARG A 119 8.33 -1.52 -7.99
N ALA A 120 8.86 -0.69 -8.90
CA ALA A 120 9.49 -1.14 -10.13
C ALA A 120 10.88 -1.76 -9.88
N PRO A 121 11.41 -2.57 -10.81
CA PRO A 121 12.80 -3.04 -10.76
C PRO A 121 13.80 -1.89 -10.60
N MET A 122 14.74 -2.01 -9.65
CA MET A 122 15.69 -0.92 -9.40
C MET A 122 16.74 -0.82 -10.52
N ARG A 123 17.05 0.41 -10.94
CA ARG A 123 18.11 0.72 -11.89
C ARG A 123 19.37 1.22 -11.17
N ILE A 124 19.98 0.38 -10.32
CA ILE A 124 21.18 0.77 -9.56
C ILE A 124 22.46 0.36 -10.30
N THR A 125 23.50 1.19 -10.16
CA THR A 125 24.77 1.14 -10.90
C THR A 125 25.83 0.20 -10.32
N SER A 126 25.68 -0.32 -9.09
CA SER A 126 26.60 -1.28 -8.48
C SER A 126 25.89 -2.33 -7.59
N THR A 127 26.45 -3.53 -7.52
CA THR A 127 25.92 -4.64 -6.68
C THR A 127 25.93 -4.29 -5.19
N ASP A 128 26.99 -3.64 -4.72
CA ASP A 128 27.15 -3.27 -3.31
C ASP A 128 26.08 -2.27 -2.87
N ASP A 129 25.75 -1.28 -3.71
CA ASP A 129 24.72 -0.27 -3.42
C ASP A 129 23.33 -0.91 -3.37
N ILE A 130 23.05 -1.85 -4.29
CA ILE A 130 21.79 -2.64 -4.27
C ILE A 130 21.65 -3.39 -2.95
N ILE A 131 22.69 -4.11 -2.53
CA ILE A 131 22.65 -4.91 -1.29
C ILE A 131 22.43 -4.00 -0.07
N ARG A 132 23.10 -2.84 -0.02
CA ARG A 132 22.94 -1.88 1.07
C ARG A 132 21.52 -1.30 1.09
N PHE A 133 21.00 -0.91 -0.07
CA PHE A 133 19.64 -0.40 -0.18
C PHE A 133 18.61 -1.43 0.28
N TYR A 134 18.69 -2.67 -0.21
CA TYR A 134 17.74 -3.72 0.20
C TYR A 134 17.81 -4.06 1.68
N LYS A 135 18.99 -3.96 2.32
CA LYS A 135 19.09 -4.10 3.78
C LYS A 135 18.35 -2.99 4.52
N ALA A 136 18.49 -1.74 4.07
CA ALA A 136 17.76 -0.61 4.65
C ALA A 136 16.24 -0.75 4.41
N TYR A 137 15.84 -1.13 3.20
CA TYR A 137 14.44 -1.37 2.82
C TYR A 137 13.82 -2.54 3.59
N GLU A 138 14.57 -3.62 3.83
CA GLU A 138 14.16 -4.74 4.66
C GLU A 138 13.96 -4.30 6.12
N ARG A 139 14.83 -3.45 6.67
CA ARG A 139 14.65 -2.90 8.01
C ARG A 139 13.37 -2.08 8.12
N LEU A 140 13.11 -1.21 7.14
CA LEU A 140 11.84 -0.47 7.05
C LEU A 140 10.65 -1.44 7.01
N SER A 141 10.68 -2.43 6.11
CA SER A 141 9.64 -3.44 5.97
C SER A 141 9.37 -4.17 7.30
N LYS A 142 10.42 -4.57 8.03
CA LYS A 142 10.28 -5.21 9.35
C LYS A 142 9.62 -4.29 10.38
N LEU A 143 9.97 -3.01 10.40
CA LEU A 143 9.41 -2.07 11.37
C LEU A 143 7.95 -1.72 11.06
N VAL A 144 7.58 -1.51 9.80
CA VAL A 144 6.17 -1.23 9.44
C VAL A 144 5.27 -2.46 9.67
N ASN A 145 5.83 -3.67 9.56
CA ASN A 145 5.14 -4.92 9.86
C ASN A 145 5.22 -5.36 11.33
N ASP A 146 5.95 -4.64 12.19
CA ASP A 146 5.97 -4.93 13.62
C ASP A 146 4.65 -4.48 14.25
N THR A 147 3.93 -5.42 14.85
CA THR A 147 2.69 -5.17 15.60
C THR A 147 2.79 -4.04 16.64
N LYS A 148 3.99 -3.74 17.17
CA LYS A 148 4.21 -2.62 18.09
C LYS A 148 4.06 -1.24 17.44
N ASN A 149 4.23 -1.16 16.12
CA ASN A 149 4.07 0.05 15.34
C ASN A 149 2.68 0.13 14.65
N GLN A 150 1.84 -0.88 14.85
CA GLN A 150 0.55 -1.02 14.18
C GLN A 150 -0.62 -0.69 15.12
N LEU A 151 -1.55 0.10 14.60
CA LEU A 151 -2.87 0.27 15.18
C LEU A 151 -3.89 -0.48 14.32
N GLU A 152 -4.58 -1.44 14.93
CA GLU A 152 -5.65 -2.18 14.28
C GLU A 152 -7.00 -1.56 14.61
N ILE A 153 -7.81 -1.30 13.58
CA ILE A 153 -9.15 -0.75 13.72
C ILE A 153 -10.18 -1.56 12.92
N SER A 154 -11.30 -1.87 13.56
CA SER A 154 -12.47 -2.45 12.89
C SER A 154 -13.47 -1.36 12.56
N LEU A 155 -13.70 -1.10 11.27
CA LEU A 155 -14.67 -0.11 10.82
C LEU A 155 -16.08 -0.71 10.81
N LYS A 156 -17.06 0.09 11.26
CA LYS A 156 -18.49 -0.24 11.17
C LYS A 156 -19.13 0.50 10.00
N PRO A 157 -20.27 0.02 9.46
CA PRO A 157 -21.04 0.75 8.47
C PRO A 157 -21.26 2.22 8.86
N GLY A 158 -20.97 3.14 7.94
CA GLY A 158 -21.04 4.59 8.13
C GLY A 158 -19.82 5.21 8.81
N ASN A 159 -18.82 4.43 9.24
CA ASN A 159 -17.54 4.99 9.68
C ASN A 159 -16.77 5.54 8.47
N VAL A 160 -16.21 6.73 8.66
CA VAL A 160 -15.33 7.39 7.71
C VAL A 160 -14.02 7.71 8.43
N ILE A 161 -12.90 7.30 7.86
CA ILE A 161 -11.58 7.69 8.35
C ILE A 161 -10.85 8.51 7.28
N PHE A 162 -10.17 9.55 7.73
CA PHE A 162 -9.30 10.39 6.92
C PHE A 162 -7.87 10.07 7.30
N ILE A 163 -7.06 9.73 6.31
CA ILE A 163 -5.69 9.27 6.47
C ILE A 163 -4.80 10.29 5.78
N ASP A 164 -3.81 10.80 6.51
CA ASP A 164 -2.71 11.55 5.90
C ASP A 164 -1.80 10.56 5.15
N ASN A 165 -2.02 10.44 3.84
CA ASN A 165 -1.31 9.49 2.97
C ASN A 165 0.16 9.86 2.76
N PHE A 166 0.61 11.04 3.23
CA PHE A 166 2.04 11.36 3.27
C PHE A 166 2.74 10.77 4.50
N ARG A 167 1.99 10.39 5.54
CA ARG A 167 2.58 9.96 6.82
C ARG A 167 2.16 8.56 7.22
N VAL A 168 0.86 8.28 7.15
CA VAL A 168 0.27 7.07 7.70
C VAL A 168 0.21 6.02 6.61
N LEU A 169 0.91 4.90 6.82
CA LEU A 169 0.72 3.73 5.97
C LEU A 169 -0.56 3.03 6.42
N HIS A 170 -1.32 2.52 5.46
CA HIS A 170 -2.51 1.73 5.71
C HIS A 170 -2.37 0.32 5.15
N ALA A 171 -3.05 -0.62 5.79
CA ALA A 171 -3.09 -2.01 5.43
C ALA A 171 -4.49 -2.57 5.66
N ARG A 172 -4.73 -3.77 5.15
CA ARG A 172 -5.96 -4.51 5.39
C ARG A 172 -5.63 -5.99 5.58
N LYS A 173 -6.08 -6.55 6.70
CA LYS A 173 -6.02 -8.01 6.89
C LYS A 173 -6.80 -8.74 5.80
N ALA A 174 -6.37 -9.96 5.50
CA ALA A 174 -7.16 -10.86 4.66
C ALA A 174 -8.57 -11.05 5.23
N PHE A 175 -9.52 -11.39 4.37
CA PHE A 175 -10.89 -11.73 4.78
C PHE A 175 -11.47 -12.79 3.85
N GLN A 176 -12.65 -13.33 4.17
CA GLN A 176 -13.32 -14.33 3.36
C GLN A 176 -14.56 -13.75 2.69
N THR A 177 -14.70 -13.97 1.38
CA THR A 177 -15.95 -13.78 0.64
C THR A 177 -16.63 -15.14 0.50
N PHE A 178 -17.95 -15.22 0.72
CA PHE A 178 -18.72 -16.42 0.38
C PHE A 178 -19.29 -16.25 -1.03
N ASP A 179 -18.79 -17.04 -1.97
CA ASP A 179 -19.60 -17.40 -3.14
C ASP A 179 -20.73 -18.29 -2.65
N VAL A 180 -21.98 -17.83 -2.78
CA VAL A 180 -23.13 -18.71 -2.61
C VAL A 180 -23.00 -19.84 -3.63
N CYS A 181 -23.04 -21.09 -3.15
CA CYS A 181 -22.89 -22.30 -3.96
C CYS A 181 -23.47 -22.18 -5.37
N LYS A 182 -22.61 -22.33 -6.40
CA LYS A 182 -23.01 -22.72 -7.76
C LYS A 182 -23.56 -24.16 -7.73
N CYS A 183 -24.75 -24.34 -7.21
CA CYS A 183 -25.60 -25.49 -7.47
C CYS A 183 -26.99 -24.94 -7.78
N ASP A 184 -27.43 -25.19 -9.02
CA ASP A 184 -28.69 -24.78 -9.63
C ASP A 184 -29.86 -24.61 -8.66
N LEU A 185 -30.48 -23.42 -8.67
CA LEU A 185 -31.93 -23.23 -8.50
C LEU A 185 -32.31 -21.77 -8.82
N GLU A 186 -33.34 -21.64 -9.64
CA GLU A 186 -33.86 -20.39 -10.20
C GLU A 186 -34.21 -19.35 -9.14
N LYS A 187 -33.81 -18.09 -9.41
CA LYS A 187 -34.31 -16.84 -8.81
C LYS A 187 -34.35 -16.77 -7.29
N LEU A 188 -33.33 -16.12 -6.72
CA LEU A 188 -33.48 -15.14 -5.65
C LEU A 188 -32.28 -14.19 -5.72
N GLU A 189 -32.55 -12.91 -5.96
CA GLU A 189 -31.57 -11.83 -5.89
C GLU A 189 -31.03 -11.74 -4.46
N THR A 190 -29.81 -12.20 -4.24
CA THR A 190 -29.01 -11.86 -3.06
C THR A 190 -27.76 -11.17 -3.55
N GLU A 191 -27.65 -9.86 -3.33
CA GLU A 191 -26.37 -9.15 -3.51
C GLU A 191 -25.29 -9.83 -2.68
N PRO A 192 -24.08 -10.05 -3.22
CA PRO A 192 -23.02 -10.73 -2.47
C PRO A 192 -22.63 -9.92 -1.21
N GLU A 193 -22.41 -10.64 -0.11
CA GLU A 193 -21.91 -10.11 1.17
C GLU A 193 -20.43 -9.71 1.07
N GLU A 194 -20.11 -8.69 0.26
CA GLU A 194 -18.74 -8.23 0.06
C GLU A 194 -18.35 -7.07 0.99
N LEU A 195 -17.09 -7.06 1.46
CA LEU A 195 -16.47 -5.91 2.09
C LEU A 195 -16.48 -4.75 1.08
N SER A 196 -17.19 -3.67 1.41
CA SER A 196 -17.26 -2.47 0.58
C SER A 196 -16.73 -1.29 1.37
N ILE A 197 -15.47 -0.95 1.11
CA ILE A 197 -14.84 0.31 1.52
C ILE A 197 -14.63 1.13 0.26
N ARG A 198 -15.22 2.33 0.20
CA ARG A 198 -14.91 3.28 -0.88
C ARG A 198 -13.72 4.12 -0.47
N SER A 199 -12.73 4.15 -1.35
CA SER A 199 -11.55 5.01 -1.24
C SER A 199 -11.74 6.25 -2.11
N LEU A 200 -11.45 7.43 -1.55
CA LEU A 200 -11.39 8.68 -2.27
C LEU A 200 -10.08 9.40 -1.95
N PHE A 201 -9.37 9.77 -3.01
CA PHE A 201 -8.17 10.58 -2.96
C PHE A 201 -8.52 12.07 -3.05
N ILE A 202 -7.97 12.88 -2.13
CA ILE A 202 -8.06 14.35 -2.13
C ILE A 202 -6.65 14.94 -2.23
#